data_AF-A0A7J3I5E3-F1
#
_entry.id   AF-A0A7J3I5E3-F1
#
_cell.length_a   1.000
_cell.length_b   1.000
_cell.length_c   1.000
_cell.angle_alpha   90.00
_cell.angle_beta   90.00
_cell.angle_gamma   90.00
#
_symmetry.space_group_name_H-M   'P 1'
#
loop_
_entity.id
_entity.type
_entity.pdbx_description
1 polymer ?
#
loop_
_entity_poly.entity_id
_entity_poly.type
_entity_poly.pdbx_seq_one_letter_code
_entity_poly.pdbx_strand_id
1 'polypeptide(L)'
;MNIKRLYMGSKHYSWVKGIDIFSKILNLNNLTIKLVLWDLGGQPHFKHVRSNFYQGAMGAMLVYDITRRSTFENLENWRKEMLKNTSEEPAIVVIGNKLDLSNLREVKTEDGRRYAKGINAPFFETSAKDGKNVEAAFETLVKMILEKR
;
A
#
# COMPACT_ATOMS: atom_id res chain seq x y z
N MET A 1 -6.80 9.62 -1.29
CA MET A 1 -6.10 8.42 -0.81
C MET A 1 -5.76 7.54 -2.02
N ASN A 2 -4.93 8.02 -2.96
CA ASN A 2 -4.63 7.21 -4.14
C ASN A 2 -3.19 7.43 -4.61
N ILE A 3 -2.23 6.93 -3.81
CA ILE A 3 -0.78 6.93 -4.15
C ILE A 3 -0.52 6.21 -5.48
N LYS A 4 -1.36 5.23 -5.80
CA LYS A 4 -1.36 4.48 -7.05
C LYS A 4 -1.60 5.36 -8.28
N ARG A 5 -2.58 6.28 -8.23
CA ARG A 5 -2.88 7.18 -9.37
C ARG A 5 -1.64 7.90 -9.87
N LEU A 6 -0.83 8.42 -8.94
CA LEU A 6 0.38 9.14 -9.31
C LEU A 6 1.45 8.19 -9.87
N TYR A 7 1.68 7.05 -9.21
CA TYR A 7 2.67 6.08 -9.67
C TYR A 7 2.38 5.55 -11.08
N MET A 8 1.10 5.45 -11.46
CA MET A 8 0.68 4.89 -12.73
C MET A 8 0.77 5.85 -13.92
N GLY A 9 0.79 7.17 -13.71
CA GLY A 9 0.78 8.16 -14.79
C GLY A 9 -0.45 8.09 -15.73
N SER A 10 -1.45 7.25 -15.45
CA SER A 10 -2.54 6.91 -16.38
C SER A 10 -3.88 7.51 -15.97
N LYS A 11 -4.63 8.05 -16.95
CA LYS A 11 -6.02 8.51 -16.83
C LYS A 11 -7.07 7.39 -16.99
N HIS A 12 -6.67 6.20 -17.42
CA HIS A 12 -7.61 5.13 -17.76
C HIS A 12 -8.07 4.35 -16.54
N TYR A 13 -9.39 4.26 -16.44
CA TYR A 13 -10.12 3.83 -15.26
C TYR A 13 -11.12 2.76 -15.66
N SER A 14 -11.01 1.58 -15.04
CA SER A 14 -12.01 0.53 -15.16
C SER A 14 -12.61 0.29 -13.78
N TRP A 15 -13.69 1.03 -13.49
CA TRP A 15 -14.56 0.80 -12.33
C TRP A 15 -15.17 -0.60 -12.44
N VAL A 16 -14.70 -1.53 -11.62
CA VAL A 16 -15.54 -2.64 -11.19
C VAL A 16 -16.00 -2.28 -9.78
N LYS A 17 -17.30 -2.01 -9.60
CA LYS A 17 -17.89 -1.49 -8.35
C LYS A 17 -17.27 -2.16 -7.11
N GLY A 18 -16.38 -1.44 -6.41
CA GLY A 18 -15.75 -1.85 -5.16
C GLY A 18 -14.24 -2.12 -5.21
N ILE A 19 -13.64 -2.40 -6.37
CA ILE A 19 -12.20 -2.69 -6.53
C ILE A 19 -11.68 -2.11 -7.84
N ASP A 20 -10.56 -1.38 -7.76
CA ASP A 20 -9.86 -0.94 -8.96
C ASP A 20 -8.61 -1.79 -9.23
N ILE A 21 -8.57 -2.45 -10.39
CA ILE A 21 -7.43 -3.25 -10.86
C ILE A 21 -6.65 -2.46 -11.90
N PHE A 22 -5.33 -2.40 -11.76
CA PHE A 22 -4.45 -1.73 -12.72
C PHE A 22 -3.20 -2.56 -12.95
N SER A 23 -2.57 -2.42 -14.13
CA SER A 23 -1.27 -3.07 -14.40
C SER A 23 -0.24 -2.10 -14.96
N LYS A 24 0.99 -2.16 -14.45
CA LYS A 24 2.16 -1.40 -14.93
C LYS A 24 3.30 -2.35 -15.24
N ILE A 25 3.96 -2.14 -16.37
CA ILE A 25 5.20 -2.86 -16.69
C ILE A 25 6.37 -2.02 -16.18
N LEU A 26 7.27 -2.64 -15.44
CA LEU A 26 8.51 -2.06 -14.94
C LEU A 26 9.69 -2.81 -15.51
N ASN A 27 10.78 -2.11 -15.81
CA ASN A 27 12.07 -2.72 -16.11
C ASN A 27 12.99 -2.45 -14.93
N LEU A 28 13.37 -3.50 -14.20
CA LEU A 28 14.23 -3.43 -13.03
C LEU A 28 15.27 -4.54 -13.11
N ASN A 29 16.56 -4.23 -12.98
CA ASN A 29 17.66 -5.21 -13.03
C ASN A 29 17.60 -6.14 -14.28
N ASN A 30 17.32 -5.58 -15.47
CA ASN A 30 17.12 -6.32 -16.73
C ASN A 30 15.93 -7.30 -16.74
N LEU A 31 15.05 -7.27 -15.72
CA LEU A 31 13.80 -8.01 -15.69
C LEU A 31 12.64 -7.10 -16.07
N THR A 32 11.77 -7.60 -16.95
CA THR A 32 10.48 -6.98 -17.24
C THR A 32 9.42 -7.55 -16.31
N ILE A 33 8.92 -6.72 -15.39
CA ILE A 33 7.99 -7.09 -14.34
C ILE A 33 6.64 -6.46 -14.62
N LYS A 34 5.59 -7.27 -14.72
CA LYS A 34 4.21 -6.79 -14.76
C LYS A 34 3.66 -6.71 -13.35
N LEU A 35 3.55 -5.50 -12.81
CA LEU A 35 2.81 -5.25 -11.57
C LEU A 35 1.32 -5.22 -11.85
N VAL A 36 0.54 -5.92 -11.01
CA VAL A 36 -0.91 -5.82 -10.96
C VAL A 36 -1.27 -5.27 -9.58
N LEU A 37 -1.90 -4.09 -9.56
CA LEU A 37 -2.25 -3.35 -8.35
C LEU A 37 -3.75 -3.38 -8.13
N TRP A 38 -4.16 -3.92 -6.99
CA TRP A 38 -5.54 -3.92 -6.52
C TRP A 38 -5.72 -2.81 -5.48
N ASP A 39 -6.60 -1.84 -5.76
CA ASP A 39 -7.04 -0.86 -4.75
C ASP A 39 -8.28 -1.41 -4.07
N LEU A 40 -8.12 -1.83 -2.82
CA LEU A 40 -9.17 -2.46 -2.03
C LEU A 40 -9.88 -1.38 -1.21
N GLY A 41 -11.17 -1.15 -1.51
CA GLY A 41 -11.98 -0.23 -0.72
C GLY A 41 -11.97 -0.58 0.77
N GLY A 42 -11.55 0.36 1.61
CA GLY A 42 -11.42 0.17 3.07
C GLY A 42 -12.75 0.10 3.84
N GLN A 43 -13.90 0.03 3.16
CA GLN A 43 -15.20 -0.01 3.82
C GLN A 43 -15.54 -1.45 4.26
N PRO A 44 -16.07 -1.67 5.48
CA PRO A 44 -16.39 -3.00 5.99
C PRO A 44 -17.28 -3.85 5.07
N HIS A 45 -18.21 -3.21 4.36
CA HIS A 45 -19.14 -3.85 3.42
C HIS A 45 -18.47 -4.64 2.28
N PHE A 46 -17.19 -4.37 1.97
CA PHE A 46 -16.43 -5.09 0.93
C PHE A 46 -15.54 -6.22 1.46
N LYS A 47 -15.66 -6.61 2.75
CA LYS A 47 -14.80 -7.61 3.38
C LYS A 47 -14.78 -8.97 2.66
N HIS A 48 -15.95 -9.46 2.25
CA HIS A 48 -16.06 -10.71 1.47
C HIS A 48 -15.46 -10.60 0.07
N VAL A 49 -15.39 -9.39 -0.48
CA VAL A 49 -14.80 -9.18 -1.81
C VAL A 49 -13.28 -9.12 -1.68
N ARG A 50 -12.75 -8.46 -0.64
CA ARG A 50 -11.29 -8.32 -0.38
C ARG A 50 -10.57 -9.63 -0.10
N SER A 51 -11.23 -10.61 0.54
CA SER A 51 -10.60 -11.90 0.87
C SER A 51 -9.99 -12.59 -0.35
N ASN A 52 -10.66 -12.49 -1.50
CA ASN A 52 -10.21 -13.11 -2.74
C ASN A 52 -9.00 -12.40 -3.38
N PHE A 53 -8.71 -11.15 -3.01
CA PHE A 53 -7.57 -10.38 -3.54
C PHE A 53 -6.31 -10.52 -2.69
N TYR A 54 -6.44 -10.97 -1.45
CA TYR A 54 -5.27 -11.31 -0.64
C TYR A 54 -4.63 -12.61 -1.13
N GLN A 55 -5.43 -13.56 -1.64
CA GLN A 55 -4.92 -14.81 -2.18
C GLN A 55 -3.98 -14.57 -3.38
N GLY A 56 -2.75 -15.06 -3.28
CA GLY A 56 -1.72 -14.90 -4.31
C GLY A 56 -1.04 -13.51 -4.33
N ALA A 57 -1.35 -12.62 -3.38
CA ALA A 57 -0.65 -11.35 -3.26
C ALA A 57 0.82 -11.60 -2.84
N MET A 58 1.76 -11.12 -3.66
CA MET A 58 3.20 -11.20 -3.35
C MET A 58 3.67 -10.04 -2.46
N GLY A 59 2.95 -8.92 -2.49
CA GLY A 59 3.28 -7.72 -1.72
C GLY A 59 2.05 -6.90 -1.36
N ALA A 60 2.18 -6.09 -0.30
CA ALA A 60 1.13 -5.24 0.23
C ALA A 60 1.68 -3.88 0.69
N MET A 61 0.90 -2.82 0.45
CA MET A 61 1.15 -1.48 0.99
C MET A 61 0.10 -1.18 2.04
N LEU A 62 0.51 -1.08 3.31
CA LEU A 62 -0.36 -0.69 4.41
C LEU A 62 -0.36 0.84 4.54
N VAL A 63 -1.41 1.48 4.02
CA VAL A 63 -1.49 2.94 3.90
C VAL A 63 -2.44 3.52 4.94
N TYR A 64 -1.98 4.50 5.70
CA TYR A 64 -2.81 5.35 6.56
C TYR A 64 -2.67 6.83 6.17
N ASP A 65 -3.51 7.67 6.76
CA ASP A 65 -3.50 9.11 6.58
C ASP A 65 -2.91 9.79 7.81
N ILE A 66 -1.84 10.57 7.65
CA ILE A 66 -1.15 11.19 8.79
C ILE A 66 -2.02 12.21 9.53
N THR A 67 -3.09 12.72 8.89
CA THR A 67 -4.02 13.69 9.48
C THR A 67 -5.26 13.03 10.07
N ARG A 68 -5.32 11.69 10.14
CA ARG A 68 -6.48 10.96 10.69
C ARG A 68 -6.04 9.74 11.48
N ARG A 69 -5.95 9.88 12.81
CA ARG A 69 -5.50 8.82 13.74
C ARG A 69 -6.22 7.49 13.55
N SER A 70 -7.53 7.51 13.36
CA SER A 70 -8.35 6.29 13.20
C SER A 70 -7.91 5.41 12.02
N THR A 71 -7.35 6.01 10.96
CA THR A 71 -6.84 5.23 9.82
C THR A 71 -5.56 4.47 10.16
N PHE A 72 -4.73 5.02 11.06
CA PHE A 72 -3.54 4.35 11.57
C PHE A 72 -3.88 3.20 12.50
N GLU A 73 -4.83 3.41 13.42
CA GLU A 73 -5.28 2.37 14.37
C GLU A 73 -5.87 1.15 13.65
N ASN A 74 -6.45 1.36 12.46
CA ASN A 74 -7.00 0.28 11.66
C ASN A 74 -5.96 -0.53 10.86
N LEU A 75 -4.68 -0.11 10.81
CA LEU A 75 -3.64 -0.85 10.08
C LEU A 75 -3.49 -2.28 10.57
N GLU A 76 -3.58 -2.50 11.88
CA GLU A 76 -3.42 -3.84 12.45
C GLU A 76 -4.58 -4.77 12.06
N ASN A 77 -5.79 -4.22 11.93
CA ASN A 77 -6.93 -4.98 11.43
C ASN A 77 -6.74 -5.35 9.96
N TRP A 78 -6.22 -4.43 9.14
CA TRP A 78 -5.89 -4.72 7.74
C TRP A 78 -4.81 -5.79 7.62
N ARG A 79 -3.76 -5.72 8.44
CA ARG A 79 -2.70 -6.72 8.46
C ARG A 79 -3.26 -8.09 8.86
N LYS A 80 -4.01 -8.18 9.95
CA LYS A 80 -4.65 -9.43 10.39
C LYS A 80 -5.59 -10.01 9.35
N GLU A 81 -6.40 -9.16 8.70
CA GLU A 81 -7.29 -9.58 7.63
C GLU A 81 -6.51 -10.15 6.45
N MET A 82 -5.45 -9.48 6.00
CA MET A 82 -4.57 -9.97 4.94
C MET A 82 -3.94 -11.31 5.32
N LEU A 83 -3.28 -11.41 6.47
CA LEU A 83 -2.58 -12.63 6.90
C LEU A 83 -3.50 -13.84 7.03
N LYS A 84 -4.76 -13.61 7.44
CA LYS A 84 -5.77 -14.67 7.50
C LYS A 84 -6.14 -15.24 6.12
N ASN A 85 -5.94 -14.47 5.05
CA ASN A 85 -6.35 -14.81 3.69
C ASN A 85 -5.15 -15.07 2.75
N THR A 86 -3.92 -15.12 3.28
CA THR A 86 -2.70 -15.46 2.54
C THR A 86 -2.08 -16.74 3.09
N SER A 87 -1.56 -17.60 2.23
CA SER A 87 -0.80 -18.79 2.66
C SER A 87 0.57 -18.43 3.24
N GLU A 88 1.18 -17.36 2.76
CA GLU A 88 2.47 -16.84 3.20
C GLU A 88 2.38 -15.32 3.40
N GLU A 89 3.15 -14.77 4.35
CA GLU A 89 3.15 -13.32 4.58
C GLU A 89 3.78 -12.59 3.37
N PRO A 90 3.03 -11.71 2.67
CA PRO A 90 3.55 -10.96 1.54
C PRO A 90 4.66 -10.00 1.97
N ALA A 91 5.45 -9.47 1.03
CA ALA A 91 6.31 -8.32 1.34
C ALA A 91 5.44 -7.12 1.75
N ILE A 92 5.74 -6.46 2.87
CA ILE A 92 4.91 -5.36 3.38
C ILE A 92 5.73 -4.07 3.43
N VAL A 93 5.12 -2.97 2.97
CA VAL A 93 5.60 -1.60 3.19
C VAL A 93 4.52 -0.79 3.90
N VAL A 94 4.89 -0.05 4.95
CA VAL A 94 3.97 0.82 5.70
C VAL A 94 4.11 2.26 5.20
N ILE A 95 2.96 2.92 4.98
CA ILE A 95 2.92 4.25 4.35
C ILE A 95 2.03 5.20 5.16
N GLY A 96 2.62 6.27 5.68
CA GLY A 96 1.89 7.45 6.14
C GLY A 96 1.68 8.43 4.99
N ASN A 97 0.47 8.51 4.45
CA ASN A 97 0.17 9.37 3.29
C ASN A 97 -0.37 10.75 3.73
N LYS A 98 -0.44 11.68 2.76
CA LYS A 98 -0.79 13.11 2.93
C LYS A 98 0.26 13.93 3.66
N LEU A 99 1.54 13.64 3.41
CA LEU A 99 2.65 14.43 3.92
C LEU A 99 2.56 15.92 3.56
N ASP A 100 1.87 16.28 2.47
CA ASP A 100 1.56 17.67 2.10
C ASP A 100 0.70 18.42 3.14
N LEU A 101 0.05 17.71 4.05
CA LEU A 101 -0.75 18.24 5.14
C LEU A 101 -0.09 18.02 6.52
N SER A 102 1.24 18.00 6.58
CA SER A 102 1.99 17.73 7.82
C SER A 102 1.69 18.73 8.95
N ASN A 103 1.16 19.91 8.65
CA ASN A 103 0.69 20.89 9.61
C ASN A 103 -0.60 20.47 10.34
N LEU A 104 -1.39 19.55 9.76
CA LEU A 104 -2.61 18.97 10.34
C LEU A 104 -2.37 17.56 10.88
N ARG A 105 -1.12 17.24 11.23
CA ARG A 105 -0.72 15.90 11.64
C ARG A 105 -1.38 15.49 12.96
N GLU A 106 -2.03 14.33 12.94
CA GLU A 106 -2.55 13.64 14.12
C GLU A 106 -1.71 12.42 14.51
N VAL A 107 -0.94 11.87 13.55
CA VAL A 107 -0.07 10.70 13.77
C VAL A 107 1.39 11.11 13.70
N LYS A 108 2.12 10.95 14.81
CA LYS A 108 3.56 11.24 14.85
C LYS A 108 4.33 10.30 13.91
N THR A 109 5.37 10.80 13.26
CA THR A 109 6.23 10.00 12.37
C THR A 109 6.84 8.81 13.12
N GLU A 110 7.22 9.00 14.38
CA GLU A 110 7.72 7.94 15.27
C GLU A 110 6.71 6.81 15.49
N ASP A 111 5.41 7.08 15.53
CA ASP A 111 4.39 6.03 15.68
C ASP A 111 4.33 5.13 14.45
N GLY A 112 4.35 5.74 13.25
CA GLY A 112 4.43 5.03 11.98
C GLY A 112 5.69 4.17 11.89
N ARG A 113 6.85 4.77 12.21
CA ARG A 113 8.14 4.08 12.21
C ARG A 113 8.20 2.93 13.21
N ARG A 114 7.66 3.13 14.42
CA ARG A 114 7.60 2.10 15.47
C ARG A 114 6.70 0.94 15.07
N TYR A 115 5.52 1.21 14.51
CA TYR A 115 4.63 0.18 13.99
C TYR A 115 5.31 -0.66 12.90
N ALA A 116 5.90 0.00 11.90
CA ALA A 116 6.59 -0.66 10.80
C ALA A 116 7.77 -1.52 11.28
N LYS A 117 8.57 -1.01 12.22
CA LYS A 117 9.64 -1.77 12.87
C LYS A 117 9.11 -3.01 13.60
N GLY A 118 7.96 -2.89 14.27
CA GLY A 118 7.32 -3.99 14.99
C GLY A 118 6.89 -5.15 14.09
N ILE A 119 6.61 -4.89 12.81
CA ILE A 119 6.27 -5.91 11.80
C ILE A 119 7.40 -6.17 10.79
N ASN A 120 8.63 -5.69 11.08
CA ASN A 120 9.80 -5.80 10.21
C ASN A 120 9.57 -5.30 8.76
N ALA A 121 8.85 -4.19 8.61
CA ALA A 121 8.52 -3.57 7.32
C ALA A 121 9.22 -2.21 7.16
N PRO A 122 9.62 -1.83 5.91
CA PRO A 122 10.02 -0.46 5.61
C PRO A 122 8.87 0.54 5.83
N PHE A 123 9.24 1.78 6.15
CA PHE A 123 8.30 2.87 6.40
C PHE A 123 8.59 4.07 5.52
N PHE A 124 7.55 4.62 4.90
CA PHE A 124 7.61 5.86 4.12
C PHE A 124 6.51 6.82 4.53
N GLU A 125 6.84 8.11 4.64
CA GLU A 125 5.82 9.16 4.55
C GLU A 125 5.74 9.66 3.12
N THR A 126 4.52 9.67 2.56
CA THR A 126 4.29 9.99 1.15
C THR A 126 3.29 11.13 1.01
N SER A 127 3.40 11.85 -0.10
CA SER A 127 2.30 12.69 -0.57
C SER A 127 1.88 12.22 -1.96
N ALA A 128 0.67 11.69 -2.06
CA ALA A 128 0.06 11.40 -3.36
C ALA A 128 -0.20 12.68 -4.18
N LYS A 129 -0.31 13.84 -3.53
CA LYS A 129 -0.56 15.13 -4.16
C LYS A 129 0.71 15.67 -4.83
N ASP A 130 1.82 15.64 -4.11
CA ASP A 130 3.10 16.21 -4.55
C ASP A 130 4.03 15.16 -5.18
N GLY A 131 3.72 13.88 -5.00
CA GLY A 131 4.55 12.76 -5.44
C GLY A 131 5.73 12.38 -4.59
N LYS A 132 5.91 13.06 -3.47
CA LYS A 132 6.99 12.77 -2.52
C LYS A 132 6.93 11.31 -2.07
N ASN A 133 8.05 10.62 -2.24
CA ASN A 133 8.32 9.23 -1.81
C ASN A 133 7.39 8.15 -2.38
N VAL A 134 6.49 8.48 -3.31
CA VAL A 134 5.55 7.49 -3.88
C VAL A 134 6.32 6.44 -4.66
N GLU A 135 7.15 6.84 -5.62
CA GLU A 135 7.94 5.93 -6.45
C GLU A 135 8.88 5.05 -5.61
N ALA A 136 9.63 5.67 -4.69
CA ALA A 136 10.53 4.95 -3.79
C ALA A 136 9.79 3.84 -2.98
N ALA A 137 8.59 4.13 -2.46
CA ALA A 137 7.82 3.14 -1.72
C ALA A 137 7.39 1.95 -2.61
N PHE A 138 7.00 2.19 -3.86
CA PHE A 138 6.68 1.12 -4.81
C PHE A 138 7.93 0.32 -5.21
N GLU A 139 9.03 0.97 -5.54
CA GLU A 139 10.28 0.29 -5.90
C GLU A 139 10.82 -0.59 -4.77
N THR A 140 10.80 -0.10 -3.53
CA THR A 140 11.19 -0.90 -2.37
C THR A 140 10.33 -2.15 -2.23
N LEU A 141 9.02 -2.03 -2.38
CA LEU A 141 8.13 -3.19 -2.34
C LEU A 141 8.48 -4.20 -3.45
N VAL A 142 8.71 -3.73 -4.68
CA VAL A 142 9.07 -4.61 -5.81
C VAL A 142 10.38 -5.33 -5.54
N LYS A 143 11.42 -4.64 -5.05
CA LYS A 143 12.70 -5.25 -4.70
C LYS A 143 12.53 -6.34 -3.64
N MET A 144 11.77 -6.07 -2.58
CA MET A 144 11.47 -7.07 -1.54
C MET A 144 10.73 -8.29 -2.08
N ILE A 145 9.81 -8.12 -3.03
CA ILE A 145 9.10 -9.23 -3.67
C ILE A 145 10.09 -10.10 -4.48
N LEU A 146 11.02 -9.48 -5.19
CA LEU A 146 12.01 -10.19 -6.00
C LEU A 146 13.03 -10.94 -5.14
N GLU A 147 13.43 -10.38 -4.00
CA GLU A 147 14.37 -11.01 -3.06
C GLU A 147 13.78 -12.20 -2.30
N LYS A 148 12.45 -12.26 -2.16
CA LYS A 148 11.73 -13.41 -1.56
C LYS A 148 11.61 -14.60 -2.52
N ARG A 149 11.95 -14.44 -3.80
CA ARG A 149 11.92 -15.52 -4.81
C ARG A 149 13.27 -16.21 -4.92
#